data_AF-A0A1H0TPT9-F1
#
_entry.id   AF-A0A1H0TPT9-F1
#
_cell.length_a   1.000
_cell.length_b   1.000
_cell.length_c   1.000
_cell.angle_alpha   90.00
_cell.angle_beta   90.00
_cell.angle_gamma   90.00
#
_symmetry.space_group_name_H-M   'P 1'
#
loop_
_entity.id
_entity.type
_entity.pdbx_description
1 polymer ?
#
loop_
_entity_poly.entity_id
_entity_poly.type
_entity_poly.pdbx_seq_one_letter_code
_entity_poly.pdbx_strand_id
1 'polypeptide(L)'
;MSPLRRIADLPSRVRWALAVVIILAGAAIPVLRYLVFWPIDQWQVDVEVYREAGVSILTGRPIYSAMTEAPQLLPFTYPPFAAVLAIPLALLPFGVVGWLWTGAQVAATTAIVWYAGWRLIHRTGALLPVTLALLTVPMLWLHPVSDGIRFGQVNAFMVLACLMDLRRPRPGVLRRIPPGVLVGLAMSIKLTPGVFVVHYLVNRRWKEAITAVGTAVVVTLGSWVLLPEASFAFWGGALQDPARLGPNAGTSNQSIRGFLLRVGPDGTLGDAIWLVLVAVVGFVGFQLARRAYRAGDSISEVAAVGLMAVLLSPVAWIHHLHWMVVVVFAVLGADPLRDRRRLLAAGVVTGYFLCRMPWWGITWLSHPDWPRWIGRVLQNADTFGSLLALALLWWALHLPAPGAGDATTGDATTGDATTGDATRGDATTHEATTHEATTHEATTDGTTTDGTTRPADDTVQVAP
;
A
#
# COMPACT_ATOMS: atom_id res chain seq x y z
N MET A 1 12.73 -41.36 -5.22
CA MET A 1 12.68 -39.92 -5.57
C MET A 1 11.91 -39.16 -4.50
N SER A 2 12.40 -37.99 -4.06
CA SER A 2 11.68 -37.10 -3.14
C SER A 2 10.46 -36.45 -3.82
N PRO A 3 9.43 -36.01 -3.06
CA PRO A 3 8.23 -35.40 -3.64
C PRO A 3 8.53 -34.17 -4.51
N LEU A 4 9.48 -33.33 -4.07
CA LEU A 4 9.90 -32.13 -4.80
C LEU A 4 10.51 -32.45 -6.17
N ARG A 5 11.26 -33.55 -6.33
CA ARG A 5 11.74 -33.98 -7.65
C ARG A 5 10.57 -34.35 -8.55
N ARG A 6 9.67 -35.23 -8.08
CA ARG A 6 8.47 -35.63 -8.87
C ARG A 6 7.66 -34.42 -9.36
N ILE A 7 7.51 -33.37 -8.55
CA ILE A 7 6.81 -32.13 -8.92
C ILE A 7 7.62 -31.30 -9.93
N ALA A 8 8.95 -31.22 -9.80
CA ALA A 8 9.82 -30.57 -10.77
C ALA A 8 9.79 -31.26 -12.14
N ASP A 9 9.72 -32.59 -12.16
CA ASP A 9 9.68 -33.43 -13.36
C ASP A 9 8.35 -33.32 -14.15
N LEU A 10 7.29 -32.74 -13.55
CA LEU A 10 6.01 -32.54 -14.23
C LEU A 10 6.09 -31.51 -15.37
N PRO A 11 5.33 -31.67 -16.47
CA PRO A 11 5.22 -30.67 -17.53
C PRO A 11 4.78 -29.31 -17.00
N SER A 12 5.33 -28.21 -17.54
CA SER A 12 5.11 -26.85 -17.03
C SER A 12 3.62 -26.49 -16.85
N ARG A 13 2.76 -26.89 -17.81
CA ARG A 13 1.30 -26.72 -17.75
C ARG A 13 0.66 -27.37 -16.52
N VAL A 14 1.14 -28.53 -16.10
CA VAL A 14 0.64 -29.26 -14.91
C VAL A 14 1.12 -28.57 -13.63
N ARG A 15 2.36 -28.06 -13.60
CA ARG A 15 2.87 -27.29 -12.45
C ARG A 15 2.11 -25.97 -12.25
N TRP A 16 1.74 -25.29 -13.33
CA TRP A 16 0.87 -24.11 -13.27
C TRP A 16 -0.58 -24.45 -12.89
N ALA A 17 -1.16 -25.53 -13.42
CA ALA A 17 -2.50 -25.98 -13.00
C ALA A 17 -2.53 -26.33 -11.50
N LEU A 18 -1.51 -27.05 -11.00
CA LEU A 18 -1.34 -27.34 -9.58
C LEU A 18 -1.19 -26.06 -8.74
N ALA A 19 -0.46 -25.06 -9.22
CA ALA A 19 -0.35 -23.77 -8.55
C ALA A 19 -1.70 -23.05 -8.43
N VAL A 20 -2.51 -23.05 -9.50
CA VAL A 20 -3.87 -22.50 -9.47
C VAL A 20 -4.75 -23.27 -8.49
N VAL A 21 -4.72 -24.60 -8.49
CA VAL A 21 -5.48 -25.42 -7.53
C VAL A 21 -5.07 -25.13 -6.08
N ILE A 22 -3.78 -24.98 -5.79
CA ILE A 22 -3.29 -24.62 -4.44
C ILE A 22 -3.77 -23.21 -4.04
N ILE A 23 -3.72 -22.22 -4.95
CA ILE A 23 -4.20 -20.86 -4.68
C ILE A 23 -5.71 -20.84 -4.45
N LEU A 24 -6.50 -21.56 -5.26
CA LEU A 24 -7.95 -21.66 -5.09
C LEU A 24 -8.33 -22.39 -3.80
N ALA A 25 -7.65 -23.49 -3.46
CA ALA A 25 -7.86 -24.22 -2.20
C ALA A 25 -7.48 -23.37 -0.97
N GLY A 26 -6.44 -22.53 -1.07
CA GLY A 26 -6.11 -21.56 -0.03
C GLY A 26 -7.13 -20.42 0.08
N ALA A 27 -7.54 -19.86 -1.07
CA ALA A 27 -8.57 -18.82 -1.15
C ALA A 27 -9.94 -19.31 -0.65
N ALA A 28 -10.23 -20.62 -0.73
CA ALA A 28 -11.46 -21.21 -0.22
C ALA A 28 -11.70 -20.93 1.28
N ILE A 29 -10.67 -20.72 2.10
CA ILE A 29 -10.86 -20.39 3.53
C ILE A 29 -11.51 -19.01 3.72
N PRO A 30 -10.94 -17.87 3.27
CA PRO A 30 -11.63 -16.59 3.33
C PRO A 30 -12.89 -16.54 2.46
N VAL A 31 -12.93 -17.23 1.31
CA VAL A 31 -14.12 -17.26 0.45
C VAL A 31 -15.30 -17.96 1.13
N LEU A 32 -15.14 -19.19 1.64
CA LEU A 32 -16.23 -19.86 2.36
C LEU A 32 -16.65 -19.07 3.60
N ARG A 33 -15.68 -18.54 4.35
CA ARG A 33 -15.93 -17.75 5.56
C ARG A 33 -16.70 -16.46 5.30
N TYR A 34 -16.38 -15.72 4.24
CA TYR A 34 -16.89 -14.36 4.02
C TYR A 34 -17.86 -14.20 2.85
N LEU A 35 -17.84 -15.11 1.87
CA LEU A 35 -18.75 -15.06 0.72
C LEU A 35 -19.88 -16.11 0.76
N VAL A 36 -19.79 -17.13 1.62
CA VAL A 36 -20.78 -18.24 1.67
C VAL A 36 -21.44 -18.39 3.04
N PHE A 37 -20.66 -18.33 4.13
CA PHE A 37 -21.15 -18.52 5.51
C PHE A 37 -21.23 -17.22 6.33
N TRP A 38 -21.07 -16.06 5.69
CA TRP A 38 -21.19 -14.77 6.34
C TRP A 38 -22.63 -14.24 6.23
N PRO A 39 -23.12 -13.47 7.21
CA PRO A 39 -24.43 -12.81 7.10
C PRO A 39 -24.53 -11.98 5.81
N ILE A 40 -25.61 -12.18 5.04
CA ILE A 40 -25.78 -11.60 3.70
C ILE A 40 -25.92 -10.07 3.74
N ASP A 41 -26.43 -9.54 4.85
CA ASP A 41 -26.48 -8.10 5.17
C ASP A 41 -25.08 -7.47 5.34
N GLN A 42 -24.05 -8.28 5.61
CA GLN A 42 -22.66 -7.85 5.79
C GLN A 42 -21.76 -8.28 4.61
N TRP A 43 -22.34 -8.71 3.48
CA TRP A 43 -21.61 -9.30 2.35
C TRP A 43 -21.02 -8.21 1.45
N GLN A 44 -19.69 -8.09 1.44
CA GLN A 44 -18.91 -7.23 0.51
C GLN A 44 -19.40 -5.78 0.35
N VAL A 45 -19.86 -5.18 1.45
CA VAL A 45 -20.55 -3.87 1.47
C VAL A 45 -19.77 -2.72 0.81
N ASP A 46 -18.43 -2.74 0.83
CA ASP A 46 -17.64 -1.67 0.22
C ASP A 46 -17.59 -1.77 -1.32
N VAL A 47 -17.71 -2.97 -1.92
CA VAL A 47 -17.83 -3.08 -3.39
C VAL A 47 -19.23 -2.68 -3.88
N GLU A 48 -20.25 -2.82 -3.04
CA GLU A 48 -21.59 -2.26 -3.34
C GLU A 48 -21.58 -0.73 -3.26
N VAL A 49 -20.85 -0.12 -2.31
CA VAL A 49 -20.64 1.35 -2.28
C VAL A 49 -19.99 1.85 -3.57
N TYR A 50 -19.07 1.09 -4.19
CA TYR A 50 -18.56 1.45 -5.52
C TYR A 50 -19.61 1.24 -6.60
N ARG A 51 -20.29 0.09 -6.62
CA ARG A 51 -21.31 -0.23 -7.62
C ARG A 51 -22.44 0.81 -7.64
N GLU A 52 -22.95 1.22 -6.48
CA GLU A 52 -24.01 2.24 -6.37
C GLU A 52 -23.55 3.66 -6.73
N ALA A 53 -22.26 3.98 -6.63
CA ALA A 53 -21.71 5.20 -7.23
C ALA A 53 -21.75 5.14 -8.76
N GLY A 54 -21.51 3.96 -9.36
CA GLY A 54 -21.72 3.71 -10.78
C GLY A 54 -23.19 3.77 -11.20
N VAL A 55 -24.10 3.18 -10.41
CA VAL A 55 -25.57 3.28 -10.64
C VAL A 55 -26.01 4.73 -10.54
N SER A 56 -25.48 5.50 -9.60
CA SER A 56 -25.79 6.93 -9.44
C SER A 56 -25.44 7.73 -10.68
N ILE A 57 -24.27 7.50 -11.28
CA ILE A 57 -23.90 8.11 -12.57
C ILE A 57 -24.88 7.71 -13.68
N LEU A 58 -25.20 6.41 -13.81
CA LEU A 58 -26.09 5.90 -14.86
C LEU A 58 -27.57 6.33 -14.71
N THR A 59 -27.97 6.78 -13.52
CA THR A 59 -29.36 7.15 -13.20
C THR A 59 -29.54 8.64 -12.85
N GLY A 60 -28.48 9.45 -12.92
CA GLY A 60 -28.53 10.87 -12.58
C GLY A 60 -28.74 11.17 -11.09
N ARG A 61 -28.43 10.24 -10.18
CA ARG A 61 -28.52 10.44 -8.73
C ARG A 61 -27.26 11.15 -8.20
N PRO A 62 -27.35 12.06 -7.21
CA PRO A 62 -26.15 12.74 -6.69
C PRO A 62 -25.28 11.80 -5.84
N ILE A 63 -24.09 11.48 -6.34
CA ILE A 63 -23.19 10.42 -5.83
C ILE A 63 -22.89 10.54 -4.33
N TYR A 64 -22.76 11.77 -3.80
CA TYR A 64 -22.34 12.01 -2.41
C TYR A 64 -23.50 12.18 -1.42
N SER A 65 -24.75 12.33 -1.87
CA SER A 65 -25.94 12.24 -1.01
C SER A 65 -26.60 10.86 -1.09
N ALA A 66 -26.30 10.07 -2.12
CA ALA A 66 -26.68 8.66 -2.20
C ALA A 66 -26.00 7.81 -1.12
N MET A 67 -26.67 6.74 -0.73
CA MET A 67 -26.18 5.69 0.16
C MET A 67 -26.58 4.33 -0.43
N THR A 68 -25.85 3.27 -0.09
CA THR A 68 -26.30 1.89 -0.35
C THR A 68 -27.61 1.58 0.39
N GLU A 69 -28.37 0.60 -0.10
CA GLU A 69 -29.69 0.27 0.46
C GLU A 69 -29.64 -0.40 1.84
N ALA A 70 -30.78 -0.39 2.53
CA ALA A 70 -30.93 -1.11 3.80
C ALA A 70 -30.68 -2.62 3.59
N PRO A 71 -29.98 -3.31 4.51
CA PRO A 71 -29.73 -2.92 5.90
C PRO A 71 -28.41 -2.18 6.18
N GLN A 72 -27.60 -1.84 5.17
CA GLN A 72 -26.31 -1.16 5.38
C GLN A 72 -26.25 0.16 4.59
N LEU A 73 -26.66 1.25 5.25
CA LEU A 73 -26.63 2.60 4.67
C LEU A 73 -25.21 3.16 4.74
N LEU A 74 -24.44 3.03 3.66
CA LEU A 74 -23.05 3.51 3.56
C LEU A 74 -22.93 4.56 2.44
N PRO A 75 -22.28 5.72 2.70
CA PRO A 75 -22.08 6.77 1.71
C PRO A 75 -20.83 6.52 0.84
N PHE A 76 -20.84 7.03 -0.39
CA PHE A 76 -19.61 7.08 -1.19
C PHE A 76 -18.63 8.13 -0.62
N THR A 77 -17.35 7.76 -0.51
CA THR A 77 -16.31 8.49 0.24
C THR A 77 -14.99 8.66 -0.52
N TYR A 78 -14.95 8.27 -1.80
CA TYR A 78 -13.77 8.30 -2.66
C TYR A 78 -13.88 9.48 -3.67
N PRO A 79 -12.78 9.92 -4.32
CA PRO A 79 -12.84 10.99 -5.32
C PRO A 79 -13.69 10.60 -6.55
N PRO A 80 -14.21 11.57 -7.33
CA PRO A 80 -15.13 11.30 -8.44
C PRO A 80 -14.59 10.33 -9.51
N PHE A 81 -13.27 10.29 -9.72
CA PHE A 81 -12.64 9.33 -10.63
C PHE A 81 -12.93 7.87 -10.26
N ALA A 82 -12.98 7.54 -8.97
CA ALA A 82 -13.31 6.19 -8.51
C ALA A 82 -14.76 5.80 -8.85
N ALA A 83 -15.69 6.76 -8.88
CA ALA A 83 -17.07 6.52 -9.31
C ALA A 83 -17.15 6.27 -10.84
N VAL A 84 -16.39 7.02 -11.65
CA VAL A 84 -16.27 6.77 -13.10
C VAL A 84 -15.74 5.36 -13.37
N LEU A 85 -14.71 4.92 -12.64
CA LEU A 85 -14.19 3.56 -12.74
C LEU A 85 -15.14 2.47 -12.24
N ALA A 86 -16.18 2.83 -11.48
CA ALA A 86 -17.18 1.89 -10.96
C ALA A 86 -18.40 1.71 -11.87
N ILE A 87 -18.56 2.52 -12.92
CA ILE A 87 -19.63 2.38 -13.93
C ILE A 87 -19.75 0.94 -14.47
N PRO A 88 -18.66 0.20 -14.80
CA PRO A 88 -18.77 -1.19 -15.26
C PRO A 88 -19.31 -2.17 -14.22
N LEU A 89 -19.24 -1.85 -12.91
CA LEU A 89 -19.81 -2.67 -11.84
C LEU A 89 -21.34 -2.54 -11.81
N ALA A 90 -21.85 -1.33 -12.08
CA ALA A 90 -23.28 -1.04 -12.11
C ALA A 90 -24.04 -1.78 -13.23
N LEU A 91 -23.33 -2.16 -14.30
CA LEU A 91 -23.86 -2.96 -15.42
C LEU A 91 -24.08 -4.45 -15.08
N LEU A 92 -23.72 -4.89 -13.87
CA LEU A 92 -23.81 -6.28 -13.43
C LEU A 92 -24.63 -6.41 -12.13
N PRO A 93 -25.31 -7.57 -11.91
CA PRO A 93 -25.90 -7.88 -10.62
C PRO A 93 -24.82 -7.93 -9.53
N PHE A 94 -25.11 -7.38 -8.34
CA PHE A 94 -24.16 -7.32 -7.23
C PHE A 94 -23.54 -8.69 -6.88
N GLY A 95 -24.33 -9.76 -6.91
CA GLY A 95 -23.85 -11.14 -6.75
C GLY A 95 -22.72 -11.52 -7.72
N VAL A 96 -22.82 -11.11 -8.99
CA VAL A 96 -21.77 -11.35 -10.01
C VAL A 96 -20.55 -10.47 -9.75
N VAL A 97 -20.76 -9.21 -9.37
CA VAL A 97 -19.67 -8.27 -9.02
C VAL A 97 -18.83 -8.82 -7.87
N GLY A 98 -19.44 -9.26 -6.77
CA GLY A 98 -18.70 -9.77 -5.60
C GLY A 98 -17.78 -10.96 -5.93
N TRP A 99 -18.28 -11.94 -6.70
CA TRP A 99 -17.48 -13.09 -7.14
C TRP A 99 -16.33 -12.69 -8.09
N LEU A 100 -16.59 -11.86 -9.09
CA LEU A 100 -15.57 -11.38 -10.03
C LEU A 100 -14.50 -10.52 -9.31
N TRP A 101 -14.93 -9.63 -8.43
CA TRP A 101 -14.07 -8.74 -7.66
C TRP A 101 -13.19 -9.51 -6.67
N THR A 102 -13.73 -10.56 -6.05
CA THR A 102 -12.96 -11.46 -5.19
C THR A 102 -11.91 -12.25 -5.97
N GLY A 103 -12.26 -12.74 -7.17
CA GLY A 103 -11.28 -13.32 -8.09
C GLY A 103 -10.17 -12.33 -8.48
N ALA A 104 -10.54 -11.08 -8.76
CA ALA A 104 -9.60 -10.01 -9.06
C ALA A 104 -8.68 -9.66 -7.86
N GLN A 105 -9.19 -9.65 -6.62
CA GLN A 105 -8.38 -9.45 -5.42
C GLN A 105 -7.40 -10.61 -5.17
N VAL A 106 -7.83 -11.86 -5.36
CA VAL A 106 -6.93 -13.03 -5.25
C VAL A 106 -5.83 -12.95 -6.33
N ALA A 107 -6.18 -12.60 -7.56
CA ALA A 107 -5.21 -12.38 -8.64
C ALA A 107 -4.25 -11.22 -8.35
N ALA A 108 -4.74 -10.09 -7.84
CA ALA A 108 -3.92 -8.94 -7.45
C ALA A 108 -2.96 -9.28 -6.29
N THR A 109 -3.44 -10.00 -5.27
CA THR A 109 -2.61 -10.48 -4.16
C THR A 109 -1.52 -11.42 -4.68
N THR A 110 -1.89 -12.37 -5.55
CA THR A 110 -0.92 -13.27 -6.22
C THR A 110 0.13 -12.49 -7.02
N ALA A 111 -0.26 -11.42 -7.71
CA ALA A 111 0.65 -10.55 -8.43
C ALA A 111 1.57 -9.74 -7.49
N ILE A 112 1.09 -9.28 -6.34
CA ILE A 112 1.93 -8.65 -5.30
C ILE A 112 2.99 -9.63 -4.80
N VAL A 113 2.59 -10.87 -4.46
CA VAL A 113 3.51 -11.94 -4.05
C VAL A 113 4.55 -12.23 -5.14
N TRP A 114 4.12 -12.34 -6.40
CA TRP A 114 4.99 -12.55 -7.55
C TRP A 114 6.02 -11.42 -7.74
N TYR A 115 5.60 -10.16 -7.62
CA TYR A 115 6.48 -9.01 -7.84
C TYR A 115 7.43 -8.74 -6.67
N ALA A 116 6.95 -8.84 -5.43
CA ALA A 116 7.74 -8.63 -4.22
C ALA A 116 8.67 -9.83 -3.94
N GLY A 117 8.13 -11.05 -4.00
CA GLY A 117 8.86 -12.30 -3.83
C GLY A 117 9.69 -12.74 -5.05
N TRP A 118 9.74 -11.96 -6.14
CA TRP A 118 10.30 -12.36 -7.44
C TRP A 118 11.64 -13.09 -7.35
N ARG A 119 12.62 -12.52 -6.63
CA ARG A 119 13.99 -13.09 -6.54
C ARG A 119 14.00 -14.44 -5.80
N LEU A 120 13.16 -14.60 -4.77
CA LEU A 120 12.99 -15.86 -4.05
C LEU A 120 12.29 -16.90 -4.94
N ILE A 121 11.18 -16.52 -5.56
CA ILE A 121 10.36 -17.41 -6.41
C ILE A 121 11.17 -17.96 -7.60
N HIS A 122 11.89 -17.11 -8.33
CA HIS A 122 12.63 -17.53 -9.53
C HIS A 122 13.81 -18.46 -9.26
N ARG A 123 14.40 -18.41 -8.05
CA ARG A 123 15.48 -19.33 -7.64
C ARG A 123 15.04 -20.79 -7.52
N THR A 124 13.73 -21.06 -7.47
CA THR A 124 13.19 -22.42 -7.37
C THR A 124 13.02 -23.13 -8.73
N GLY A 125 13.31 -22.43 -9.84
CA GLY A 125 13.39 -23.00 -11.18
C GLY A 125 12.10 -23.72 -11.59
N ALA A 126 12.16 -25.04 -11.75
CA ALA A 126 11.00 -25.86 -12.10
C ALA A 126 9.84 -25.76 -11.09
N LEU A 127 10.13 -25.49 -9.81
CA LEU A 127 9.12 -25.39 -8.74
C LEU A 127 8.45 -24.02 -8.64
N LEU A 128 8.88 -23.04 -9.44
CA LEU A 128 8.40 -21.65 -9.45
C LEU A 128 6.87 -21.48 -9.30
N PRO A 129 6.00 -22.22 -10.02
CA PRO A 129 4.55 -22.06 -9.88
C PRO A 129 4.06 -22.48 -8.50
N VAL A 130 4.56 -23.61 -7.99
CA VAL A 130 4.19 -24.16 -6.68
C VAL A 130 4.75 -23.29 -5.55
N THR A 131 5.96 -22.74 -5.71
CA THR A 131 6.53 -21.77 -4.77
C THR A 131 5.73 -20.47 -4.74
N LEU A 132 5.30 -19.93 -5.89
CA LEU A 132 4.37 -18.79 -5.92
C LEU A 132 3.09 -19.11 -5.15
N ALA A 133 2.47 -20.26 -5.40
CA ALA A 133 1.23 -20.66 -4.73
C ALA A 133 1.40 -20.80 -3.22
N LEU A 134 2.42 -21.54 -2.75
CA LEU A 134 2.70 -21.73 -1.32
C LEU A 134 3.06 -20.43 -0.59
N LEU A 135 3.64 -19.45 -1.28
CA LEU A 135 3.87 -18.10 -0.73
C LEU A 135 2.63 -17.20 -0.80
N THR A 136 1.65 -17.51 -1.65
CA THR A 136 0.41 -16.73 -1.83
C THR A 136 -0.66 -17.11 -0.81
N VAL A 137 -0.84 -18.41 -0.55
CA VAL A 137 -1.87 -18.91 0.37
C VAL A 137 -1.84 -18.25 1.77
N PRO A 138 -0.71 -18.17 2.50
CA PRO A 138 -0.70 -17.51 3.81
C PRO A 138 -0.92 -16.00 3.72
N MET A 139 -0.63 -15.36 2.58
CA MET A 139 -0.87 -13.93 2.37
C MET A 139 -2.36 -13.62 2.21
N LEU A 140 -3.13 -14.51 1.57
CA LEU A 140 -4.61 -14.42 1.52
C LEU A 140 -5.26 -14.54 2.90
N TRP A 141 -4.62 -15.24 3.83
CA TRP A 141 -5.11 -15.48 5.19
C TRP A 141 -4.75 -14.38 6.19
N LEU A 142 -3.81 -13.48 5.86
CA LEU A 142 -3.52 -12.32 6.69
C LEU A 142 -4.81 -11.52 6.94
N HIS A 143 -5.08 -11.18 8.19
CA HIS A 143 -6.21 -10.39 8.66
C HIS A 143 -6.56 -9.21 7.73
N PRO A 144 -5.64 -8.31 7.35
CA PRO A 144 -5.95 -7.20 6.44
C PRO A 144 -6.28 -7.60 4.99
N VAL A 145 -5.78 -8.73 4.51
CA VAL A 145 -6.09 -9.24 3.16
C VAL A 145 -7.44 -9.96 3.16
N SER A 146 -7.65 -10.83 4.14
CA SER A 146 -8.91 -11.52 4.40
C SER A 146 -10.08 -10.56 4.70
N ASP A 147 -9.84 -9.48 5.43
CA ASP A 147 -10.83 -8.42 5.67
C ASP A 147 -11.06 -7.57 4.40
N GLY A 148 -10.03 -7.36 3.57
CA GLY A 148 -10.19 -6.77 2.23
C GLY A 148 -11.10 -7.59 1.29
N ILE A 149 -11.00 -8.92 1.35
CA ILE A 149 -11.91 -9.84 0.63
C ILE A 149 -13.32 -9.75 1.21
N ARG A 150 -13.47 -9.83 2.55
CA ARG A 150 -14.77 -9.70 3.25
C ARG A 150 -15.54 -8.46 2.84
N PHE A 151 -14.87 -7.31 2.79
CA PHE A 151 -15.50 -6.02 2.49
C PHE A 151 -15.58 -5.72 0.99
N GLY A 152 -14.76 -6.34 0.14
CA GLY A 152 -14.68 -5.98 -1.28
C GLY A 152 -13.82 -4.75 -1.54
N GLN A 153 -12.73 -4.54 -0.80
CA GLN A 153 -11.93 -3.31 -0.86
C GLN A 153 -10.97 -3.18 -2.05
N VAL A 154 -10.73 -1.94 -2.50
CA VAL A 154 -9.82 -1.60 -3.62
C VAL A 154 -8.33 -1.81 -3.34
N ASN A 155 -7.94 -1.99 -2.07
CA ASN A 155 -6.55 -1.76 -1.64
C ASN A 155 -5.54 -2.72 -2.29
N ALA A 156 -5.94 -3.95 -2.64
CA ALA A 156 -5.10 -4.89 -3.37
C ALA A 156 -4.59 -4.32 -4.70
N PHE A 157 -5.46 -3.62 -5.44
CA PHE A 157 -5.11 -2.98 -6.71
C PHE A 157 -4.19 -1.77 -6.50
N MET A 158 -4.40 -1.00 -5.41
CA MET A 158 -3.58 0.16 -5.08
C MET A 158 -2.16 -0.23 -4.67
N VAL A 159 -2.02 -1.28 -3.83
CA VAL A 159 -0.73 -1.85 -3.42
C VAL A 159 0.00 -2.41 -4.65
N LEU A 160 -0.70 -3.14 -5.52
CA LEU A 160 -0.12 -3.67 -6.76
C LEU A 160 0.36 -2.55 -7.70
N ALA A 161 -0.45 -1.51 -7.91
CA ALA A 161 -0.12 -0.38 -8.77
C ALA A 161 1.15 0.34 -8.28
N CYS A 162 1.22 0.72 -7.00
CA CYS A 162 2.38 1.39 -6.43
C CYS A 162 3.63 0.49 -6.42
N LEU A 163 3.47 -0.81 -6.11
CA LEU A 163 4.56 -1.77 -6.18
C LEU A 163 5.13 -1.89 -7.60
N MET A 164 4.28 -2.02 -8.61
CA MET A 164 4.70 -2.09 -10.01
C MET A 164 5.29 -0.78 -10.54
N ASP A 165 4.97 0.35 -9.91
CA ASP A 165 5.52 1.68 -10.23
C ASP A 165 6.96 1.86 -9.74
N LEU A 166 7.22 1.55 -8.46
CA LEU A 166 8.54 1.74 -7.83
C LEU A 166 9.50 0.58 -8.12
N ARG A 167 9.01 -0.65 -8.32
CA ARG A 167 9.83 -1.87 -8.41
C ARG A 167 10.86 -1.82 -9.54
N ARG A 168 12.13 -2.08 -9.21
CA ARG A 168 13.26 -2.07 -10.17
C ARG A 168 13.77 -3.49 -10.47
N PRO A 169 13.91 -3.90 -11.75
CA PRO A 169 13.41 -3.24 -12.96
C PRO A 169 11.89 -3.37 -13.11
N ARG A 170 11.25 -2.40 -13.78
CA ARG A 170 9.79 -2.41 -14.02
C ARG A 170 9.39 -3.51 -15.03
N PRO A 171 8.22 -4.15 -14.85
CA PRO A 171 7.81 -5.31 -15.64
C PRO A 171 7.17 -4.92 -16.99
N GLY A 172 7.45 -5.71 -18.03
CA GLY A 172 6.74 -5.69 -19.32
C GLY A 172 6.51 -4.28 -19.90
N VAL A 173 5.25 -3.97 -20.19
CA VAL A 173 4.81 -2.71 -20.79
C VAL A 173 5.10 -1.47 -19.93
N LEU A 174 5.17 -1.61 -18.60
CA LEU A 174 5.45 -0.49 -17.69
C LEU A 174 6.85 0.10 -17.86
N ARG A 175 7.75 -0.55 -18.61
CA ARG A 175 9.03 0.06 -19.03
C ARG A 175 8.85 1.26 -19.95
N ARG A 176 7.71 1.38 -20.65
CA ARG A 176 7.38 2.49 -21.56
C ARG A 176 6.56 3.60 -20.91
N ILE A 177 5.90 3.30 -19.79
CA ILE A 177 5.09 4.28 -19.03
C ILE A 177 6.03 5.04 -18.08
N PRO A 178 5.96 6.38 -17.95
CA PRO A 178 6.76 7.10 -16.97
C PRO A 178 6.57 6.59 -15.52
N PRO A 179 7.61 6.54 -14.67
CA PRO A 179 7.44 6.24 -13.24
C PRO A 179 6.73 7.39 -12.53
N GLY A 180 5.75 7.07 -11.68
CA GLY A 180 4.84 8.02 -11.04
C GLY A 180 3.40 7.90 -11.54
N VAL A 181 3.17 7.45 -12.79
CA VAL A 181 1.81 7.38 -13.39
C VAL A 181 0.87 6.49 -12.58
N LEU A 182 1.33 5.30 -12.16
CA LEU A 182 0.48 4.37 -11.42
C LEU A 182 0.24 4.84 -9.97
N VAL A 183 1.19 5.56 -9.36
CA VAL A 183 0.99 6.23 -8.07
C VAL A 183 -0.02 7.38 -8.19
N GLY A 184 0.05 8.16 -9.27
CA GLY A 184 -0.92 9.23 -9.55
C GLY A 184 -2.33 8.70 -9.76
N LEU A 185 -2.50 7.66 -10.58
CA LEU A 185 -3.78 6.96 -10.76
C LEU A 185 -4.32 6.38 -9.44
N ALA A 186 -3.47 5.74 -8.64
CA ALA A 186 -3.88 5.22 -7.33
C ALA A 186 -4.31 6.34 -6.37
N MET A 187 -3.61 7.47 -6.37
CA MET A 187 -3.95 8.68 -5.60
C MET A 187 -5.28 9.31 -6.05
N SER A 188 -5.60 9.32 -7.35
CA SER A 188 -6.90 9.75 -7.87
C SER A 188 -8.04 8.79 -7.51
N ILE A 189 -7.76 7.51 -7.30
CA ILE A 189 -8.76 6.52 -6.88
C ILE A 189 -9.01 6.62 -5.38
N LYS A 190 -7.98 6.81 -4.56
CA LYS A 190 -8.05 6.94 -3.10
C LYS A 190 -6.87 7.81 -2.67
N LEU A 191 -7.06 8.85 -1.86
CA LEU A 191 -5.98 9.83 -1.61
C LEU A 191 -4.74 9.27 -0.85
N THR A 192 -4.85 8.12 -0.19
CA THR A 192 -3.81 7.59 0.72
C THR A 192 -2.43 7.29 0.09
N PRO A 193 -2.28 6.89 -1.19
CA PRO A 193 -0.97 6.78 -1.85
C PRO A 193 -0.24 8.11 -2.07
N GLY A 194 -0.84 9.27 -1.73
CA GLY A 194 -0.14 10.56 -1.76
C GLY A 194 1.15 10.60 -0.93
N VAL A 195 1.30 9.73 0.08
CA VAL A 195 2.57 9.55 0.80
C VAL A 195 3.74 9.11 -0.08
N PHE A 196 3.48 8.47 -1.23
CA PHE A 196 4.53 8.15 -2.22
C PHE A 196 5.07 9.41 -2.91
N VAL A 197 4.23 10.44 -3.11
CA VAL A 197 4.69 11.76 -3.59
C VAL A 197 5.58 12.42 -2.53
N VAL A 198 5.19 12.38 -1.24
CA VAL A 198 6.03 12.88 -0.14
C VAL A 198 7.39 12.18 -0.12
N HIS A 199 7.42 10.85 -0.24
CA HIS A 199 8.67 10.08 -0.37
C HIS A 199 9.50 10.48 -1.60
N TYR A 200 8.87 10.70 -2.76
CA TYR A 200 9.57 11.19 -3.95
C TYR A 200 10.21 12.57 -3.71
N LEU A 201 9.49 13.52 -3.09
CA LEU A 201 9.97 14.86 -2.75
C LEU A 201 11.14 14.81 -1.76
N VAL A 202 11.04 14.04 -0.67
CA VAL A 202 12.11 13.81 0.33
C VAL A 202 13.39 13.25 -0.31
N ASN A 203 13.25 12.46 -1.38
CA ASN A 203 14.36 11.88 -2.14
C ASN A 203 14.80 12.72 -3.35
N ARG A 204 14.23 13.93 -3.55
CA ARG A 204 14.48 14.82 -4.71
C ARG A 204 14.21 14.14 -6.06
N ARG A 205 13.29 13.16 -6.08
CA ARG A 205 12.82 12.41 -7.25
C ARG A 205 11.75 13.22 -8.00
N TRP A 206 12.14 14.41 -8.46
CA TRP A 206 11.22 15.41 -9.01
C TRP A 206 10.46 14.91 -10.24
N LYS A 207 11.09 14.09 -11.10
CA LYS A 207 10.43 13.54 -12.29
C LYS A 207 9.27 12.63 -11.91
N GLU A 208 9.46 11.74 -10.92
CA GLU A 208 8.39 10.86 -10.43
C GLU A 208 7.33 11.62 -9.64
N ALA A 209 7.71 12.63 -8.85
CA ALA A 209 6.76 13.50 -8.15
C ALA A 209 5.86 14.29 -9.11
N ILE A 210 6.45 14.98 -10.09
CA ILE A 210 5.73 15.74 -11.13
C ILE A 210 4.87 14.79 -11.97
N THR A 211 5.36 13.59 -12.30
CA THR A 211 4.58 12.59 -13.04
C THR A 211 3.36 12.13 -12.25
N ALA A 212 3.51 11.82 -10.95
CA ALA A 212 2.41 11.36 -10.10
C ALA A 212 1.37 12.46 -9.86
N VAL A 213 1.81 13.68 -9.51
CA VAL A 213 0.92 14.83 -9.30
C VAL A 213 0.24 15.23 -10.62
N GLY A 214 0.98 15.35 -11.72
CA GLY A 214 0.44 15.70 -13.04
C GLY A 214 -0.57 14.68 -13.56
N THR A 215 -0.29 13.37 -13.39
CA THR A 215 -1.27 12.32 -13.70
C THR A 215 -2.54 12.50 -12.88
N ALA A 216 -2.41 12.73 -11.57
CA ALA A 216 -3.57 12.89 -10.69
C ALA A 216 -4.37 14.15 -11.02
N VAL A 217 -3.71 15.28 -11.30
CA VAL A 217 -4.36 16.53 -11.71
C VAL A 217 -5.11 16.35 -13.04
N VAL A 218 -4.51 15.75 -14.06
CA VAL A 218 -5.17 15.48 -15.35
C VAL A 218 -6.41 14.60 -15.16
N VAL A 219 -6.30 13.54 -14.36
CA VAL A 219 -7.41 12.62 -14.07
C VAL A 219 -8.51 13.27 -13.24
N THR A 220 -8.16 14.10 -12.25
CA THR A 220 -9.12 14.88 -11.47
C THR A 220 -9.82 15.92 -12.33
N LEU A 221 -9.11 16.67 -13.19
CA LEU A 221 -9.71 17.63 -14.12
C LEU A 221 -10.61 16.96 -15.16
N GLY A 222 -10.22 15.79 -15.68
CA GLY A 222 -11.10 14.98 -16.52
C GLY A 222 -12.37 14.54 -15.78
N SER A 223 -12.26 14.24 -14.49
CA SER A 223 -13.42 13.92 -13.64
C SER A 223 -14.30 15.13 -13.35
N TRP A 224 -13.74 16.34 -13.24
CA TRP A 224 -14.50 17.60 -13.17
C TRP A 224 -15.28 17.88 -14.44
N VAL A 225 -14.72 17.57 -15.62
CA VAL A 225 -15.42 17.72 -16.92
C VAL A 225 -16.55 16.69 -17.07
N LEU A 226 -16.36 15.46 -16.59
CA LEU A 226 -17.37 14.39 -16.68
C LEU A 226 -18.45 14.48 -15.60
N LEU A 227 -18.12 14.93 -14.39
CA LEU A 227 -18.98 14.93 -13.21
C LEU A 227 -18.78 16.24 -12.39
N PRO A 228 -19.18 17.41 -12.91
CA PRO A 228 -18.90 18.70 -12.27
C PRO A 228 -19.56 18.84 -10.88
N GLU A 229 -20.86 18.53 -10.77
CA GLU A 229 -21.60 18.61 -9.49
C GLU A 229 -21.02 17.69 -8.41
N ALA A 230 -20.72 16.44 -8.77
CA ALA A 230 -20.10 15.48 -7.87
C ALA A 230 -18.68 15.92 -7.45
N SER A 231 -17.96 16.61 -8.34
CA SER A 231 -16.64 17.14 -8.04
C SER A 231 -16.69 18.35 -7.09
N PHE A 232 -17.67 19.26 -7.26
CA PHE A 232 -17.97 20.30 -6.27
C PHE A 232 -18.34 19.68 -4.92
N ALA A 233 -19.24 18.69 -4.88
CA ALA A 233 -19.66 18.03 -3.65
C ALA A 233 -18.51 17.31 -2.92
N PHE A 234 -17.59 16.68 -3.66
CA PHE A 234 -16.41 16.03 -3.09
C PHE A 234 -15.44 17.04 -2.49
N TRP A 235 -14.93 17.97 -3.31
CA TRP A 235 -13.85 18.88 -2.92
C TRP A 235 -14.32 20.04 -2.02
N GLY A 236 -15.62 20.39 -2.06
CA GLY A 236 -16.22 21.47 -1.29
C GLY A 236 -16.79 21.07 0.08
N GLY A 237 -16.90 19.77 0.40
CA GLY A 237 -17.39 19.35 1.72
C GLY A 237 -17.26 17.86 2.05
N ALA A 238 -17.54 16.95 1.12
CA ALA A 238 -17.59 15.52 1.44
C ALA A 238 -16.20 14.89 1.75
N LEU A 239 -15.11 15.56 1.37
CA LEU A 239 -13.74 15.22 1.79
C LEU A 239 -13.40 15.76 3.19
N GLN A 240 -14.03 16.86 3.60
CA GLN A 240 -13.80 17.56 4.87
C GLN A 240 -14.62 17.00 6.03
N ASP A 241 -15.71 16.27 5.76
CA ASP A 241 -16.57 15.67 6.78
C ASP A 241 -16.04 14.29 7.25
N PRO A 242 -15.48 14.19 8.49
CA PRO A 242 -14.97 12.93 9.02
C PRO A 242 -16.07 11.97 9.50
N ALA A 243 -17.33 12.39 9.58
CA ALA A 243 -18.45 11.54 10.00
C ALA A 243 -18.89 10.59 8.87
N ARG A 244 -18.67 10.94 7.60
CA ARG A 244 -18.93 10.07 6.43
C ARG A 244 -18.12 8.77 6.44
N LEU A 245 -17.01 8.74 7.18
CA LEU A 245 -16.19 7.55 7.39
C LEU A 245 -16.74 6.64 8.51
N GLY A 246 -17.80 7.04 9.21
CA GLY A 246 -18.36 6.31 10.34
C GLY A 246 -17.55 6.49 11.63
N PRO A 247 -17.74 5.60 12.64
CA PRO A 247 -17.16 5.78 13.97
C PRO A 247 -15.62 5.70 13.98
N ASN A 248 -14.96 6.87 13.99
CA ASN A 248 -13.50 6.99 13.91
C ASN A 248 -12.73 6.37 15.09
N ALA A 249 -13.35 6.22 16.26
CA ALA A 249 -12.80 5.47 17.40
C ALA A 249 -12.99 3.94 17.28
N GLY A 250 -13.80 3.48 16.32
CA GLY A 250 -14.18 2.08 16.14
C GLY A 250 -12.99 1.16 15.84
N THR A 251 -13.07 -0.08 16.31
CA THR A 251 -11.99 -1.09 16.28
C THR A 251 -11.36 -1.30 14.92
N SER A 252 -12.11 -1.16 13.83
CA SER A 252 -11.56 -1.28 12.48
C SER A 252 -10.49 -0.22 12.18
N ASN A 253 -10.55 0.99 12.76
CA ASN A 253 -9.57 2.05 12.52
C ASN A 253 -8.30 1.79 13.33
N GLN A 254 -7.21 1.42 12.66
CA GLN A 254 -5.89 1.08 13.20
C GLN A 254 -4.84 2.16 12.87
N SER A 255 -5.26 3.42 12.69
CA SER A 255 -4.33 4.56 12.66
C SER A 255 -3.85 4.94 14.07
N ILE A 256 -2.78 5.74 14.13
CA ILE A 256 -2.31 6.35 15.39
C ILE A 256 -3.42 7.22 16.02
N ARG A 257 -4.22 7.93 15.21
CA ARG A 257 -5.35 8.71 15.70
C ARG A 257 -6.47 7.82 16.24
N GLY A 258 -6.78 6.70 15.57
CA GLY A 258 -7.75 5.71 16.03
C GLY A 258 -7.37 5.13 17.39
N PHE A 259 -6.07 4.89 17.62
CA PHE A 259 -5.55 4.52 18.94
C PHE A 259 -5.80 5.60 20.00
N LEU A 260 -5.40 6.85 19.73
CA LEU A 260 -5.58 7.96 20.67
C LEU A 260 -7.07 8.21 21.00
N LEU A 261 -7.96 8.18 20.01
CA LEU A 261 -9.43 8.26 20.17
C LEU A 261 -10.04 7.10 21.00
N ARG A 262 -9.25 6.10 21.42
CA ARG A 262 -9.67 5.01 22.32
C ARG A 262 -9.01 5.06 23.71
N VAL A 263 -7.97 5.87 23.91
CA VAL A 263 -7.19 5.91 25.16
C VAL A 263 -7.02 7.31 25.76
N GLY A 264 -7.30 8.36 24.98
CA GLY A 264 -7.12 9.76 25.36
C GLY A 264 -5.66 10.23 25.32
N PRO A 265 -5.40 11.49 25.72
CA PRO A 265 -6.39 12.52 26.05
C PRO A 265 -7.16 12.98 24.80
N ASP A 266 -8.36 13.54 25.02
CA ASP A 266 -9.20 14.08 23.94
C ASP A 266 -8.90 15.55 23.62
N GLY A 267 -9.51 16.08 22.56
CA GLY A 267 -9.42 17.48 22.16
C GLY A 267 -8.03 17.90 21.69
N THR A 268 -7.70 19.19 21.88
CA THR A 268 -6.49 19.82 21.35
C THR A 268 -5.19 19.16 21.80
N LEU A 269 -5.14 18.62 23.03
CA LEU A 269 -3.99 17.87 23.54
C LEU A 269 -3.85 16.51 22.82
N GLY A 270 -4.96 15.83 22.56
CA GLY A 270 -5.00 14.58 21.80
C GLY A 270 -4.54 14.75 20.35
N ASP A 271 -5.06 15.76 19.65
CA ASP A 271 -4.65 16.07 18.28
C ASP A 271 -3.18 16.58 18.22
N ALA A 272 -2.69 17.32 19.22
CA ALA A 272 -1.28 17.69 19.31
C ALA A 272 -0.36 16.47 19.50
N ILE A 273 -0.72 15.54 20.40
CA ILE A 273 0.02 14.27 20.58
C ILE A 273 -0.02 13.44 19.30
N TRP A 274 -1.16 13.37 18.60
CA TRP A 274 -1.29 12.69 17.31
C TRP A 274 -0.33 13.27 16.27
N LEU A 275 -0.29 14.60 16.11
CA LEU A 275 0.59 15.28 15.16
C LEU A 275 2.08 15.04 15.48
N VAL A 276 2.47 15.07 16.75
CA VAL A 276 3.85 14.75 17.18
C VAL A 276 4.21 13.30 16.86
N LEU A 277 3.34 12.34 17.15
CA LEU A 277 3.57 10.92 16.84
C LEU A 277 3.64 10.66 15.33
N VAL A 278 2.76 11.30 14.53
CA VAL A 278 2.80 11.25 13.07
C VAL A 278 4.08 11.87 12.51
N ALA A 279 4.56 12.99 13.05
CA ALA A 279 5.82 13.59 12.64
C ALA A 279 7.02 12.68 12.93
N VAL A 280 7.08 12.07 14.11
CA VAL A 280 8.17 11.15 14.51
C VAL A 280 8.14 9.86 13.68
N VAL A 281 6.98 9.20 13.57
CA VAL A 281 6.83 7.96 12.79
C VAL A 281 7.05 8.21 11.30
N GLY A 282 6.56 9.34 10.78
CA GLY A 282 6.80 9.78 9.40
C GLY A 282 8.27 10.02 9.11
N PHE A 283 8.99 10.74 9.98
CA PHE A 283 10.43 10.95 9.84
C PHE A 283 11.20 9.62 9.80
N VAL A 284 10.93 8.71 10.74
CA VAL A 284 11.57 7.38 10.78
C VAL A 284 11.24 6.56 9.53
N GLY A 285 9.96 6.52 9.12
CA GLY A 285 9.50 5.75 7.97
C GLY A 285 10.03 6.26 6.62
N PHE A 286 10.02 7.57 6.38
CA PHE A 286 10.58 8.15 5.16
C PHE A 286 12.11 8.07 5.12
N GLN A 287 12.81 8.17 6.27
CA GLN A 287 14.26 7.92 6.32
C GLN A 287 14.60 6.44 6.08
N LEU A 288 13.77 5.50 6.52
CA LEU A 288 13.89 4.08 6.19
C LEU A 288 13.64 3.81 4.71
N ALA A 289 12.57 4.37 4.12
CA ALA A 289 12.28 4.27 2.70
C ALA A 289 13.41 4.88 1.84
N ARG A 290 14.00 6.00 2.27
CA ARG A 290 15.18 6.63 1.67
C ARG A 290 16.44 5.75 1.75
N ARG A 291 16.63 5.02 2.85
CA ARG A 291 17.72 4.01 2.96
C ARG A 291 17.50 2.87 1.97
N ALA A 292 16.28 2.33 1.88
CA ALA A 292 15.92 1.26 0.95
C ALA A 292 16.11 1.69 -0.51
N TYR A 293 15.62 2.87 -0.88
CA TYR A 293 15.80 3.50 -2.19
C TYR A 293 17.29 3.62 -2.57
N ARG A 294 18.12 4.15 -1.65
CA ARG A 294 19.57 4.28 -1.84
C ARG A 294 20.30 2.94 -1.95
N ALA A 295 19.80 1.89 -1.30
CA ALA A 295 20.30 0.51 -1.43
C ALA A 295 19.78 -0.22 -2.70
N GLY A 296 18.91 0.41 -3.49
CA GLY A 296 18.26 -0.22 -4.65
C GLY A 296 17.20 -1.26 -4.29
N ASP A 297 16.82 -1.39 -3.01
CA ASP A 297 15.78 -2.30 -2.56
C ASP A 297 14.40 -1.65 -2.67
N SER A 298 13.88 -1.65 -3.89
CA SER A 298 12.53 -1.16 -4.20
C SER A 298 11.39 -1.92 -3.51
N ILE A 299 11.64 -3.10 -2.91
CA ILE A 299 10.60 -3.85 -2.19
C ILE A 299 10.49 -3.33 -0.75
N SER A 300 11.64 -3.16 -0.08
CA SER A 300 11.68 -2.50 1.23
C SER A 300 11.31 -1.01 1.16
N GLU A 301 11.58 -0.34 0.03
CA GLU A 301 11.12 1.02 -0.25
C GLU A 301 9.58 1.11 -0.25
N VAL A 302 8.91 0.26 -1.04
CA VAL A 302 7.43 0.23 -1.09
C VAL A 302 6.83 -0.23 0.23
N ALA A 303 7.45 -1.17 0.93
CA ALA A 303 7.00 -1.61 2.26
C ALA A 303 7.01 -0.47 3.29
N ALA A 304 8.10 0.31 3.36
CA ALA A 304 8.22 1.42 4.29
C ALA A 304 7.23 2.56 3.98
N VAL A 305 7.06 2.94 2.72
CA VAL A 305 6.09 3.98 2.31
C VAL A 305 4.64 3.50 2.46
N GLY A 306 4.38 2.22 2.18
CA GLY A 306 3.07 1.60 2.40
C GLY A 306 2.63 1.60 3.86
N LEU A 307 3.56 1.35 4.79
CA LEU A 307 3.32 1.51 6.22
C LEU A 307 2.95 2.97 6.59
N MET A 308 3.58 3.97 5.95
CA MET A 308 3.23 5.38 6.16
C MET A 308 1.82 5.73 5.64
N ALA A 309 1.34 5.08 4.57
CA ALA A 309 -0.02 5.27 4.05
C ALA A 309 -1.13 4.86 5.04
N VAL A 310 -0.77 4.06 6.06
CA VAL A 310 -1.67 3.66 7.17
C VAL A 310 -1.38 4.47 8.43
N LEU A 311 -0.12 4.47 8.89
CA LEU A 311 0.26 5.05 10.18
C LEU A 311 0.09 6.57 10.25
N LEU A 312 0.27 7.29 9.14
CA LEU A 312 0.15 8.75 9.09
C LEU A 312 -1.27 9.23 8.76
N SER A 313 -2.17 8.35 8.34
CA SER A 313 -3.56 8.72 8.01
C SER A 313 -4.36 8.99 9.30
N PRO A 314 -5.28 9.98 9.34
CA PRO A 314 -6.20 10.13 10.47
C PRO A 314 -7.12 8.90 10.62
N VAL A 315 -7.50 8.25 9.51
CA VAL A 315 -8.36 7.06 9.49
C VAL A 315 -7.71 5.99 8.63
N ALA A 316 -7.47 4.81 9.19
CA ALA A 316 -6.89 3.70 8.47
C ALA A 316 -7.49 2.37 8.91
N TRP A 317 -8.40 1.83 8.12
CA TRP A 317 -9.05 0.55 8.41
C TRP A 317 -8.07 -0.63 8.37
N ILE A 318 -8.38 -1.72 9.09
CA ILE A 318 -7.63 -3.00 9.05
C ILE A 318 -7.22 -3.36 7.62
N HIS A 319 -8.16 -3.38 6.67
CA HIS A 319 -7.91 -3.74 5.28
C HIS A 319 -7.05 -2.73 4.47
N HIS A 320 -6.69 -1.56 5.01
CA HIS A 320 -5.64 -0.70 4.43
C HIS A 320 -4.24 -1.30 4.63
N LEU A 321 -4.04 -2.17 5.62
CA LEU A 321 -2.78 -2.89 5.88
C LEU A 321 -2.54 -4.04 4.88
N HIS A 322 -3.18 -4.06 3.72
CA HIS A 322 -2.84 -4.95 2.60
C HIS A 322 -1.35 -4.80 2.18
N TRP A 323 -0.73 -3.66 2.49
CA TRP A 323 0.73 -3.47 2.41
C TRP A 323 1.56 -4.54 3.14
N MET A 324 1.01 -5.24 4.16
CA MET A 324 1.74 -6.25 4.91
C MET A 324 2.25 -7.40 4.03
N VAL A 325 1.60 -7.68 2.90
CA VAL A 325 2.11 -8.64 1.90
C VAL A 325 3.49 -8.19 1.41
N VAL A 326 3.66 -6.91 1.04
CA VAL A 326 4.95 -6.36 0.60
C VAL A 326 5.95 -6.33 1.76
N VAL A 327 5.50 -5.97 2.97
CA VAL A 327 6.35 -5.94 4.18
C VAL A 327 6.92 -7.32 4.51
N VAL A 328 6.12 -8.39 4.42
CA VAL A 328 6.59 -9.77 4.65
C VAL A 328 7.71 -10.11 3.67
N PHE A 329 7.57 -9.84 2.36
CA PHE A 329 8.64 -10.11 1.39
C PHE A 329 9.85 -9.20 1.55
N ALA A 330 9.68 -7.95 1.98
CA ALA A 330 10.77 -7.03 2.30
C ALA A 330 11.61 -7.54 3.48
N VAL A 331 10.97 -7.94 4.59
CA VAL A 331 11.64 -8.52 5.75
C VAL A 331 12.29 -9.86 5.39
N LEU A 332 11.57 -10.76 4.70
CA LEU A 332 12.05 -12.08 4.27
C LEU A 332 13.28 -12.00 3.33
N GLY A 333 13.25 -11.07 2.37
CA GLY A 333 14.31 -10.85 1.41
C GLY A 333 14.46 -11.92 0.31
N ALA A 334 15.53 -11.79 -0.47
CA ALA A 334 15.81 -12.63 -1.64
C ALA A 334 16.52 -13.97 -1.33
N ASP A 335 16.92 -14.18 -0.07
CA ASP A 335 17.55 -15.42 0.40
C ASP A 335 17.24 -15.71 1.89
N PRO A 336 16.01 -16.10 2.23
CA PRO A 336 15.62 -16.36 3.61
C PRO A 336 16.25 -17.64 4.20
N LEU A 337 16.85 -18.50 3.37
CA LEU A 337 17.56 -19.70 3.83
C LEU A 337 19.00 -19.38 4.26
N ARG A 338 19.63 -18.37 3.64
CA ARG A 338 20.95 -17.86 4.04
C ARG A 338 20.92 -17.02 5.33
N ASP A 339 19.80 -16.42 5.69
CA ASP A 339 19.61 -15.80 7.02
C ASP A 339 18.29 -16.22 7.68
N ARG A 340 18.38 -17.25 8.54
CA ARG A 340 17.26 -17.77 9.33
C ARG A 340 16.60 -16.70 10.23
N ARG A 341 17.30 -15.63 10.58
CA ARG A 341 16.74 -14.53 11.40
C ARG A 341 15.72 -13.73 10.59
N ARG A 342 15.95 -13.53 9.28
CA ARG A 342 15.00 -12.88 8.36
C ARG A 342 13.77 -13.76 8.13
N LEU A 343 13.95 -15.07 8.01
CA LEU A 343 12.85 -16.04 7.97
C LEU A 343 12.00 -15.99 9.25
N LEU A 344 12.64 -15.97 10.43
CA LEU A 344 11.93 -15.82 11.71
C LEU A 344 11.19 -14.47 11.81
N ALA A 345 11.83 -13.36 11.46
CA ALA A 345 11.20 -12.03 11.49
C ALA A 345 9.99 -11.93 10.55
N ALA A 346 10.10 -12.45 9.32
CA ALA A 346 8.97 -12.53 8.39
C ALA A 346 7.87 -13.49 8.89
N GLY A 347 8.25 -14.59 9.55
CA GLY A 347 7.33 -15.49 10.24
C GLY A 347 6.59 -14.84 11.40
N VAL A 348 7.26 -13.98 12.18
CA VAL A 348 6.64 -13.17 13.25
C VAL A 348 5.63 -12.18 12.68
N VAL A 349 6.00 -11.40 11.65
CA VAL A 349 5.04 -10.47 10.99
C VAL A 349 3.85 -11.25 10.41
N THR A 350 4.10 -12.37 9.74
CA THR A 350 3.03 -13.23 9.19
C THR A 350 2.12 -13.78 10.28
N GLY A 351 2.69 -14.39 11.33
CA GLY A 351 1.93 -14.96 12.45
C GLY A 351 1.12 -13.91 13.21
N TYR A 352 1.71 -12.73 13.46
CA TYR A 352 1.02 -11.60 14.09
C TYR A 352 -0.23 -11.20 13.30
N PHE A 353 -0.08 -10.95 11.99
CA PHE A 353 -1.18 -10.54 11.13
C PHE A 353 -2.10 -11.69 10.67
N LEU A 354 -1.82 -12.96 11.00
CA LEU A 354 -2.81 -14.05 10.92
C LEU A 354 -3.80 -14.01 12.10
N CYS A 355 -3.40 -13.45 13.25
CA CYS A 355 -4.24 -13.35 14.43
C CYS A 355 -5.19 -12.15 14.37
N ARG A 356 -6.48 -12.37 14.61
CA ARG A 356 -7.54 -11.33 14.58
C ARG A 356 -7.60 -10.53 15.88
N MET A 357 -6.45 -10.05 16.36
CA MET A 357 -6.30 -9.42 17.67
C MET A 357 -7.20 -8.19 17.92
N PRO A 358 -7.44 -7.27 16.95
CA PRO A 358 -8.38 -6.17 17.15
C PRO A 358 -9.78 -6.62 17.59
N TRP A 359 -10.28 -7.70 16.98
CA TRP A 359 -11.59 -8.28 17.32
C TRP A 359 -11.56 -9.03 18.65
N TRP A 360 -10.46 -9.75 18.96
CA TRP A 360 -10.25 -10.32 20.30
C TRP A 360 -10.23 -9.24 21.39
N GLY A 361 -9.72 -8.06 21.10
CA GLY A 361 -9.76 -6.90 22.00
C GLY A 361 -11.18 -6.43 22.31
N ILE A 362 -12.10 -6.46 21.33
CA ILE A 362 -13.52 -6.20 21.59
C ILE A 362 -14.16 -7.31 22.44
N THR A 363 -13.90 -8.58 22.13
CA THR A 363 -14.39 -9.71 22.94
C THR A 363 -13.82 -9.68 24.37
N TRP A 364 -12.60 -9.16 24.56
CA TRP A 364 -12.04 -8.92 25.89
C TRP A 364 -12.75 -7.77 26.61
N LEU A 365 -12.99 -6.65 25.93
CA LEU A 365 -13.65 -5.47 26.49
C LEU A 365 -15.15 -5.67 26.80
N SER A 366 -15.79 -6.72 26.24
CA SER A 366 -17.16 -7.09 26.60
C SER A 366 -17.27 -7.88 27.91
N HIS A 367 -16.16 -8.21 28.57
CA HIS A 367 -16.13 -8.82 29.91
C HIS A 367 -15.82 -7.73 30.95
N PRO A 368 -16.80 -7.26 31.75
CA PRO A 368 -16.63 -6.06 32.60
C PRO A 368 -15.52 -6.18 33.65
N ASP A 369 -15.33 -7.39 34.20
CA ASP A 369 -14.38 -7.69 35.28
C ASP A 369 -12.94 -7.90 34.79
N TRP A 370 -12.74 -7.99 33.47
CA TRP A 370 -11.43 -8.26 32.90
C TRP A 370 -10.58 -6.98 32.79
N PRO A 371 -9.24 -7.05 32.95
CA PRO A 371 -8.38 -5.87 32.86
C PRO A 371 -8.51 -5.14 31.51
N ARG A 372 -9.18 -3.99 31.52
CA ARG A 372 -9.52 -3.21 30.31
C ARG A 372 -8.31 -2.85 29.45
N TRP A 373 -7.14 -2.67 30.06
CA TRP A 373 -5.90 -2.33 29.34
C TRP A 373 -5.44 -3.45 28.40
N ILE A 374 -5.63 -4.73 28.75
CA ILE A 374 -5.33 -5.87 27.86
C ILE A 374 -6.24 -5.82 26.64
N GLY A 375 -7.54 -5.61 26.86
CA GLY A 375 -8.52 -5.45 25.80
C GLY A 375 -8.22 -4.27 24.89
N ARG A 376 -7.78 -3.12 25.44
CA ARG A 376 -7.31 -1.97 24.65
C ARG A 376 -6.02 -2.26 23.88
N VAL A 377 -5.04 -2.98 24.44
CA VAL A 377 -3.82 -3.37 23.71
C VAL A 377 -4.17 -4.26 22.52
N LEU A 378 -5.01 -5.28 22.74
CA LEU A 378 -5.51 -6.16 21.66
C LEU A 378 -6.33 -5.39 20.62
N GLN A 379 -7.22 -4.48 21.05
CA GLN A 379 -8.04 -3.65 20.15
C GLN A 379 -7.20 -2.77 19.21
N ASN A 380 -5.96 -2.44 19.59
CA ASN A 380 -5.01 -1.62 18.82
C ASN A 380 -3.84 -2.45 18.24
N ALA A 381 -3.97 -3.78 18.22
CA ALA A 381 -2.87 -4.67 17.86
C ALA A 381 -2.32 -4.41 16.46
N ASP A 382 -3.15 -4.20 15.45
CA ASP A 382 -2.66 -4.02 14.07
C ASP A 382 -1.89 -2.67 13.94
N THR A 383 -2.20 -1.66 14.75
CA THR A 383 -1.38 -0.44 14.91
C THR A 383 0.01 -0.77 15.48
N PHE A 384 0.09 -1.54 16.57
CA PHE A 384 1.36 -1.94 17.18
C PHE A 384 2.16 -2.91 16.30
N GLY A 385 1.49 -3.84 15.62
CA GLY A 385 2.05 -4.75 14.62
C GLY A 385 2.66 -4.00 13.44
N SER A 386 2.08 -2.87 13.04
CA SER A 386 2.63 -1.99 12.00
C SER A 386 3.92 -1.30 12.44
N LEU A 387 4.00 -0.88 13.71
CA LEU A 387 5.23 -0.32 14.30
C LEU A 387 6.32 -1.40 14.48
N LEU A 388 5.95 -2.61 14.92
CA LEU A 388 6.83 -3.77 14.98
C LEU A 388 7.36 -4.15 13.58
N ALA A 389 6.48 -4.15 12.57
CA ALA A 389 6.85 -4.42 11.20
C ALA A 389 7.82 -3.36 10.63
N LEU A 390 7.62 -2.08 10.98
CA LEU A 390 8.56 -0.99 10.64
C LEU A 390 9.93 -1.19 11.33
N ALA A 391 9.95 -1.61 12.60
CA ALA A 391 11.18 -1.90 13.34
C ALA A 391 11.93 -3.13 12.80
N LEU A 392 11.21 -4.21 12.43
CA LEU A 392 11.79 -5.39 11.80
C LEU A 392 12.31 -5.10 10.37
N LEU A 393 11.63 -4.22 9.63
CA LEU A 393 12.11 -3.74 8.33
C LEU A 393 13.37 -2.85 8.48
N TRP A 394 13.40 -2.00 9.50
CA TRP A 394 14.59 -1.22 9.86
C TRP A 394 15.76 -2.14 10.19
N TRP A 395 15.57 -3.12 11.06
CA TRP A 395 16.58 -4.11 11.43
C TRP A 395 17.08 -4.90 10.21
N ALA A 396 16.17 -5.39 9.35
CA ALA A 396 16.51 -6.16 8.16
C ALA A 396 17.35 -5.35 7.13
N LEU A 397 17.21 -4.02 7.12
CA LEU A 397 18.01 -3.09 6.30
C LEU A 397 19.31 -2.62 6.98
N HIS A 398 19.59 -3.03 8.21
CA HIS A 398 20.86 -2.78 8.93
C HIS A 398 21.68 -4.07 9.17
N LEU A 399 21.17 -5.24 8.78
CA LEU A 399 21.96 -6.47 8.73
C LEU A 399 23.15 -6.33 7.74
N PRO A 400 24.38 -6.71 8.12
CA PRO A 400 25.50 -6.78 7.19
C PRO A 400 25.22 -7.71 6.02
N ALA A 401 25.79 -7.40 4.85
CA ALA A 401 25.75 -8.28 3.69
C ALA A 401 26.43 -9.63 4.04
N PRO A 402 25.76 -10.80 3.90
CA PRO A 402 26.32 -12.08 4.34
C PRO A 402 27.59 -12.48 3.58
N GLY A 403 28.76 -12.22 4.17
CA GLY A 403 30.09 -12.40 3.57
C GLY A 403 31.06 -11.24 3.86
N ALA A 404 30.59 -10.10 4.36
CA ALA A 404 31.45 -8.96 4.72
C ALA A 404 32.28 -9.15 6.01
N GLY A 405 32.14 -10.29 6.70
CA GLY A 405 32.81 -10.56 7.99
C GLY A 405 34.11 -11.38 7.89
N ASP A 406 34.33 -12.10 6.79
CA ASP A 406 35.51 -12.98 6.64
C ASP A 406 36.75 -12.25 6.08
N ALA A 407 36.61 -10.96 5.75
CA ALA A 407 37.63 -10.15 5.06
C ALA A 407 38.56 -9.34 6.00
N THR A 408 38.49 -9.56 7.32
CA THR A 408 39.22 -8.74 8.33
C THR A 408 39.99 -9.56 9.37
N THR A 409 40.17 -10.87 9.16
CA THR A 409 40.94 -11.75 10.07
C THR A 409 42.08 -12.50 9.36
N GLY A 410 42.55 -11.99 8.20
CA GLY A 410 43.61 -12.62 7.43
C GLY A 410 44.27 -11.71 6.40
N ASP A 411 45.06 -10.74 6.87
CA ASP A 411 46.53 -10.75 6.67
C ASP A 411 47.18 -9.66 7.55
N ALA A 412 48.09 -10.04 8.44
CA ALA A 412 48.77 -9.13 9.37
C ALA A 412 50.10 -9.71 9.90
N THR A 413 50.84 -10.46 9.09
CA THR A 413 52.17 -10.98 9.46
C THR A 413 53.19 -10.75 8.37
N THR A 414 53.86 -9.59 8.49
CA THR A 414 55.30 -9.38 8.18
C THR A 414 55.86 -10.11 6.95
N GLY A 415 55.92 -9.40 5.82
CA GLY A 415 56.84 -9.77 4.74
C GLY A 415 58.28 -9.35 5.05
N ASP A 416 59.24 -9.95 4.34
CA ASP A 416 60.58 -9.41 4.10
C ASP A 416 60.97 -9.70 2.63
N ALA A 417 61.99 -9.02 2.11
CA ALA A 417 62.14 -8.72 0.70
C ALA A 417 62.86 -9.79 -0.15
N THR A 418 62.63 -9.77 -1.48
CA THR A 418 63.65 -10.17 -2.47
C THR A 418 63.38 -9.61 -3.89
N THR A 419 64.27 -8.70 -4.33
CA THR A 419 64.87 -8.57 -5.68
C THR A 419 64.06 -8.67 -6.99
N GLY A 420 64.30 -7.69 -7.88
CA GLY A 420 64.13 -7.79 -9.35
C GLY A 420 62.98 -6.96 -9.93
N ASP A 421 63.05 -6.21 -11.05
CA ASP A 421 64.04 -5.51 -11.89
C ASP A 421 63.30 -5.18 -13.24
N ALA A 422 63.88 -4.36 -14.12
CA ALA A 422 63.62 -4.29 -15.56
C ALA A 422 62.28 -3.75 -16.13
N THR A 423 62.17 -2.40 -16.15
CA THR A 423 61.86 -1.55 -17.35
C THR A 423 60.56 -1.63 -18.18
N ARG A 424 60.21 -0.46 -18.76
CA ARG A 424 59.27 -0.17 -19.89
C ARG A 424 57.76 -0.41 -19.65
N GLY A 425 56.86 0.44 -20.15
CA GLY A 425 57.04 1.76 -20.82
C GLY A 425 55.85 2.12 -21.73
N ASP A 426 55.57 3.42 -21.87
CA ASP A 426 54.66 4.08 -22.85
C ASP A 426 53.18 3.63 -22.93
N ALA A 427 52.21 4.43 -23.39
CA ALA A 427 52.05 5.90 -23.46
C ALA A 427 50.60 6.22 -23.90
N THR A 428 50.15 7.49 -23.80
CA THR A 428 48.97 8.08 -24.52
C THR A 428 47.57 7.47 -24.20
N THR A 429 46.38 8.06 -24.39
CA THR A 429 45.80 9.40 -24.75
C THR A 429 44.29 9.37 -24.41
N HIS A 430 43.41 10.38 -24.50
CA HIS A 430 43.41 11.77 -24.99
C HIS A 430 42.33 12.57 -24.19
N GLU A 431 41.90 13.73 -24.69
CA GLU A 431 40.67 14.51 -24.39
C GLU A 431 39.38 13.70 -24.07
N ALA A 432 38.36 14.19 -23.34
CA ALA A 432 38.00 15.54 -22.82
C ALA A 432 37.56 16.62 -23.85
N THR A 433 36.25 16.74 -24.10
CA THR A 433 35.63 17.89 -24.81
C THR A 433 34.41 18.45 -24.07
N THR A 434 34.09 19.73 -24.29
CA THR A 434 33.21 20.55 -23.45
C THR A 434 32.35 21.53 -24.25
N HIS A 435 31.22 21.95 -23.65
CA HIS A 435 30.45 23.19 -23.87
C HIS A 435 29.95 23.58 -25.27
N GLU A 436 28.62 23.80 -25.38
CA GLU A 436 27.94 25.07 -25.76
C GLU A 436 26.41 24.84 -25.67
N ALA A 437 25.47 25.73 -25.28
CA ALA A 437 25.42 27.15 -24.84
C ALA A 437 24.97 28.22 -25.88
N THR A 438 23.65 28.41 -26.05
CA THR A 438 22.91 29.67 -26.38
C THR A 438 21.43 29.53 -25.90
N THR A 439 20.54 30.49 -25.56
CA THR A 439 20.48 31.98 -25.35
C THR A 439 19.71 32.86 -26.35
N HIS A 440 18.37 32.98 -26.17
CA HIS A 440 17.48 34.16 -26.42
C HIS A 440 16.17 33.93 -25.57
N GLU A 441 15.48 34.89 -24.91
CA GLU A 441 14.91 36.21 -25.28
C GLU A 441 13.70 36.14 -26.25
N ALA A 442 12.58 36.87 -26.13
CA ALA A 442 11.95 37.71 -25.07
C ALA A 442 10.43 37.93 -25.48
N THR A 443 9.53 38.84 -25.02
CA THR A 443 9.48 40.01 -24.10
C THR A 443 8.00 40.39 -23.76
N THR A 444 7.67 40.93 -22.57
CA THR A 444 6.50 41.84 -22.25
C THR A 444 5.02 41.37 -22.52
N ASP A 445 3.91 41.95 -22.00
CA ASP A 445 3.65 43.10 -21.07
C ASP A 445 2.32 42.94 -20.24
N GLY A 446 1.85 44.02 -19.56
CA GLY A 446 0.69 44.13 -18.64
C GLY A 446 -0.75 43.78 -19.14
N THR A 447 -1.86 44.02 -18.41
CA THR A 447 -2.27 45.26 -17.70
C THR A 447 -3.35 45.02 -16.60
N THR A 448 -3.69 46.03 -15.78
CA THR A 448 -4.57 46.04 -14.58
C THR A 448 -6.02 46.53 -14.80
N THR A 449 -6.97 46.06 -13.95
CA THR A 449 -8.13 46.75 -13.29
C THR A 449 -9.05 45.69 -12.65
N ASP A 450 -10.10 45.95 -11.84
CA ASP A 450 -10.36 46.81 -10.66
C ASP A 450 -11.79 46.43 -10.12
N GLY A 451 -12.23 46.86 -8.94
CA GLY A 451 -13.66 46.88 -8.57
C GLY A 451 -14.08 46.17 -7.26
N THR A 452 -14.49 46.97 -6.27
CA THR A 452 -15.07 46.59 -4.96
C THR A 452 -16.54 46.13 -5.02
N THR A 453 -17.00 45.32 -4.06
CA THR A 453 -18.13 45.66 -3.12
C THR A 453 -18.30 44.63 -1.98
N ARG A 454 -19.36 44.74 -1.15
CA ARG A 454 -19.46 44.24 0.25
C ARG A 454 -20.73 43.36 0.49
N PRO A 455 -21.17 42.97 1.72
CA PRO A 455 -21.72 41.63 1.98
C PRO A 455 -23.24 41.58 2.24
N ALA A 456 -23.74 40.38 2.53
CA ALA A 456 -24.99 40.14 3.24
C ALA A 456 -24.83 38.96 4.21
N ASP A 457 -25.49 39.02 5.37
CA ASP A 457 -25.70 37.88 6.27
C ASP A 457 -26.81 36.96 5.71
N ASP A 458 -26.86 35.71 6.18
CA ASP A 458 -28.08 35.25 6.86
C ASP A 458 -27.82 34.01 7.73
N THR A 459 -28.46 33.96 8.90
CA THR A 459 -28.33 32.87 9.89
C THR A 459 -29.66 32.14 10.09
N VAL A 460 -29.68 30.80 9.97
CA VAL A 460 -30.85 29.98 10.34
C VAL A 460 -30.43 28.74 11.16
N GLN A 461 -31.29 28.37 12.10
CA GLN A 461 -31.17 27.24 13.05
C GLN A 461 -31.17 25.86 12.33
N VAL A 462 -30.66 24.73 12.86
CA VAL A 462 -30.48 24.17 14.22
C VAL A 462 -31.76 23.55 14.83
N ALA A 463 -31.62 22.30 15.32
CA ALA A 463 -32.59 21.48 16.08
C ALA A 463 -33.77 20.87 15.28
N PRO A 464 -34.35 19.73 15.74
CA PRO A 464 -33.96 18.91 16.91
C PRO A 464 -32.93 17.82 16.59
#